data_AF-A0A7W9S4U6-F1
#
_entry.id   AF-A0A7W9S4U6-F1
#
_cell.length_a   1.000
_cell.length_b   1.000
_cell.length_c   1.000
_cell.angle_alpha   90.00
_cell.angle_beta   90.00
_cell.angle_gamma   90.00
#
_symmetry.space_group_name_H-M   'P 1'
#
loop_
_entity.id
_entity.type
_entity.pdbx_description
1 polymer ?
#
loop_
_entity_poly.entity_id
_entity_poly.type
_entity_poly.pdbx_seq_one_letter_code
_entity_poly.pdbx_strand_id
1 'polypeptide(L)'
;MHEAAQSKVFGEALGRFYADKHGMEVVGLRIASFQPKPTTVRHLGTWLSPRDCVELVNCSLQAKGIHFEVVYGVSANSRELYTDPNRANIGYIPLDNAENYAAEILAAMKPEDEPEMERAFHGALYVPVGFSGDLSKIS
;
A
#
# COMPACT_ATOMS: atom_id res chain seq x y z
N MET A 1 -0.20 -20.04 1.59
CA MET A 1 -0.60 -18.63 1.73
C MET A 1 -0.71 -17.98 0.35
N HIS A 2 -1.61 -18.44 -0.54
CA HIS A 2 -1.60 -18.03 -1.96
C HIS A 2 -2.69 -17.01 -2.36
N GLU A 3 -3.61 -16.64 -1.47
CA GLU A 3 -4.84 -15.91 -1.87
C GLU A 3 -5.14 -14.63 -1.07
N ALA A 4 -4.12 -14.08 -0.40
CA ALA A 4 -4.31 -12.94 0.51
C ALA A 4 -4.90 -11.72 -0.22
N ALA A 5 -4.44 -11.42 -1.43
CA ALA A 5 -4.91 -10.27 -2.21
C ALA A 5 -6.39 -10.42 -2.62
N GLN A 6 -6.81 -11.60 -3.07
CA GLN A 6 -8.19 -11.91 -3.45
C GLN A 6 -9.13 -11.72 -2.26
N SER A 7 -8.71 -12.17 -1.08
CA SER A 7 -9.47 -11.99 0.16
C SER A 7 -9.63 -10.51 0.54
N LYS A 8 -8.62 -9.67 0.28
CA LYS A 8 -8.70 -8.21 0.51
C LYS A 8 -9.62 -7.51 -0.48
N VAL A 9 -9.57 -7.85 -1.78
CA VAL A 9 -10.51 -7.34 -2.79
C VAL A 9 -11.94 -7.71 -2.44
N PHE A 10 -12.18 -8.96 -2.02
CA PHE A 10 -13.48 -9.39 -1.52
C PHE A 10 -13.92 -8.57 -0.29
N GLY A 11 -13.01 -8.31 0.65
CA GLY A 11 -13.28 -7.47 1.82
C GLY A 11 -13.66 -6.03 1.45
N GLU A 12 -12.99 -5.40 0.49
CA GLU A 12 -13.35 -4.06 -0.01
C GLU A 12 -14.74 -4.06 -0.65
N ALA A 13 -15.04 -5.05 -1.50
CA ALA A 13 -16.37 -5.20 -2.12
C ALA A 13 -17.46 -5.43 -1.08
N LEU A 14 -17.19 -6.25 -0.06
CA LEU A 14 -18.10 -6.48 1.06
C LEU A 14 -18.34 -5.20 1.86
N GLY A 15 -17.27 -4.45 2.16
CA GLY A 15 -17.37 -3.16 2.83
C GLY A 15 -18.26 -2.18 2.05
N ARG A 16 -18.07 -2.09 0.73
CA ARG A 16 -18.90 -1.25 -0.13
C ARG A 16 -20.37 -1.66 -0.10
N PHE A 17 -20.64 -2.96 -0.14
CA PHE A 17 -22.01 -3.47 -0.03
C PHE A 17 -22.69 -3.04 1.29
N TYR A 18 -22.00 -3.14 2.42
CA TYR A 18 -22.56 -2.72 3.71
C TYR A 18 -22.72 -1.20 3.82
N ALA A 19 -21.82 -0.43 3.21
CA ALA A 19 -22.01 1.01 3.10
C ALA A 19 -23.28 1.35 2.32
N ASP A 20 -23.43 0.82 1.09
CA ASP A 20 -24.57 1.12 0.22
C ASP A 20 -25.90 0.61 0.79
N LYS A 21 -25.92 -0.61 1.33
CA LYS A 21 -27.16 -1.27 1.74
C LYS A 21 -27.58 -0.95 3.17
N HIS A 22 -26.61 -0.71 4.05
CA HIS A 22 -26.85 -0.60 5.48
C HIS A 22 -26.37 0.72 6.09
N GLY A 23 -25.81 1.63 5.28
CA GLY A 23 -25.36 2.95 5.74
C GLY A 23 -24.13 2.89 6.66
N MET A 24 -23.35 1.81 6.60
CA MET A 24 -22.14 1.66 7.40
C MET A 24 -21.02 2.52 6.80
N GLU A 25 -20.38 3.36 7.61
CA GLU A 25 -19.19 4.09 7.18
C GLU A 25 -17.99 3.13 7.10
N VAL A 26 -17.29 3.10 5.96
CA VAL A 26 -16.17 2.18 5.73
C VAL A 26 -14.97 2.91 5.13
N VAL A 27 -13.80 2.72 5.75
CA VAL A 27 -12.50 3.13 5.18
C VAL A 27 -11.64 1.88 4.97
N GLY A 28 -11.34 1.56 3.72
CA GLY A 28 -10.42 0.49 3.32
C GLY A 28 -8.99 1.00 3.26
N LEU A 29 -8.09 0.40 4.05
CA LEU A 29 -6.68 0.74 4.09
C LEU A 29 -5.85 -0.26 3.25
N ARG A 30 -5.40 0.17 2.08
CA ARG A 30 -4.45 -0.57 1.23
C ARG A 30 -3.03 -0.35 1.72
N ILE A 31 -2.68 -1.03 2.81
CA ILE A 31 -1.33 -0.97 3.39
C ILE A 31 -0.34 -1.59 2.40
N ALA A 32 0.67 -0.81 2.01
CA ALA A 32 1.71 -1.29 1.11
C ALA A 32 2.82 -2.03 1.88
N SER A 33 3.86 -1.34 2.37
CA SER A 33 4.97 -1.95 3.11
C SER A 33 5.08 -1.40 4.52
N PHE A 34 4.29 -1.93 5.45
CA PHE A 34 4.42 -1.61 6.86
C PHE A 34 5.64 -2.29 7.48
N GLN A 35 6.66 -1.50 7.84
CA GLN A 35 7.93 -1.99 8.39
C GLN A 35 8.51 -0.98 9.39
N PRO A 36 9.32 -1.41 10.40
CA PRO A 36 10.01 -0.49 11.29
C PRO A 36 10.93 0.51 10.56
N LYS A 37 11.59 0.05 9.49
CA LYS A 37 12.43 0.85 8.58
C LYS A 37 12.32 0.28 7.16
N PRO A 38 12.49 1.09 6.11
CA PRO A 38 12.65 0.57 4.75
C PRO A 38 14.01 -0.13 4.63
N THR A 39 14.08 -1.15 3.77
CA THR A 39 15.26 -2.06 3.67
C THR A 39 15.53 -2.53 2.25
N THR A 40 14.58 -2.33 1.34
CA THR A 40 14.69 -2.72 -0.08
C THR A 40 14.43 -1.50 -0.94
N VAL A 41 14.85 -1.56 -2.21
CA VAL A 41 14.62 -0.47 -3.17
C VAL A 41 13.13 -0.21 -3.33
N ARG A 42 12.31 -1.26 -3.41
CA ARG A 42 10.84 -1.12 -3.42
C ARG A 42 10.29 -0.34 -2.23
N HIS A 43 10.83 -0.53 -1.02
CA HIS A 43 10.37 0.21 0.17
C HIS A 43 10.54 1.73 0.01
N LEU A 44 11.45 2.22 -0.83
CA LEU A 44 11.60 3.66 -1.08
C LEU A 44 10.33 4.32 -1.64
N GLY A 45 9.47 3.57 -2.32
CA GLY A 45 8.19 4.08 -2.83
C GLY A 45 6.95 3.58 -2.09
N THR A 46 7.07 2.55 -1.25
CA THR A 46 5.91 1.85 -0.67
C THR A 46 5.91 1.78 0.85
N TRP A 47 6.94 2.29 1.51
CA TRP A 47 7.07 2.19 2.95
C TRP A 47 5.95 2.95 3.67
N LEU A 48 5.43 2.33 4.72
CA LEU A 48 4.57 2.94 5.73
C LEU A 48 5.27 2.78 7.07
N SER A 49 5.62 3.88 7.71
CA SER A 49 6.22 3.86 9.04
C SER A 49 5.20 3.50 10.13
N PRO A 50 5.64 3.01 11.31
CA PRO A 50 4.76 2.84 12.47
C PRO A 50 4.05 4.11 12.91
N ARG A 51 4.73 5.25 12.89
CA ARG A 51 4.13 6.53 13.26
C ARG A 51 3.01 6.92 12.29
N ASP A 52 3.28 6.83 10.99
CA ASP A 52 2.33 7.18 9.95
C ASP A 52 1.18 6.16 9.84
N CYS A 53 1.40 4.90 10.19
CA CYS A 53 0.33 3.90 10.28
C CYS A 53 -0.66 4.20 11.42
N VAL A 54 -0.16 4.62 12.58
CA VAL A 54 -1.01 5.03 13.71
C VAL A 54 -1.84 6.24 13.31
N GLU A 55 -1.22 7.24 12.68
CA GLU A 55 -1.94 8.43 12.22
C GLU A 55 -2.98 8.10 11.14
N LEU A 56 -2.66 7.22 10.19
CA LEU A 56 -3.61 6.76 9.16
C LEU A 56 -4.87 6.16 9.79
N VAL A 57 -4.69 5.28 10.77
CA VAL A 57 -5.81 4.67 11.50
C VAL A 57 -6.58 5.72 12.30
N ASN A 58 -5.88 6.63 12.97
CA ASN A 58 -6.50 7.71 13.72
C ASN A 58 -7.37 8.61 12.82
N CYS A 59 -6.82 9.09 11.69
CA CYS A 59 -7.55 9.84 10.67
C CYS A 59 -8.80 9.09 10.19
N SER A 60 -8.68 7.79 9.91
CA SER A 60 -9.80 6.96 9.44
C SER A 60 -10.93 6.85 10.47
N LEU A 61 -10.60 6.78 11.76
CA LEU A 61 -11.58 6.71 12.86
C LEU A 61 -12.23 8.06 13.17
N GLN A 62 -11.55 9.17 12.90
CA GLN A 62 -12.04 10.52 13.18
C GLN A 62 -12.77 11.17 11.99
N ALA A 63 -12.57 10.65 10.78
CA ALA A 63 -13.25 11.13 9.58
C ALA A 63 -14.78 11.00 9.74
N LYS A 64 -15.51 12.01 9.26
CA LYS A 64 -16.98 12.09 9.39
C LYS A 64 -17.64 12.17 8.04
N GLY A 65 -18.82 11.55 7.92
CA GLY A 65 -19.61 11.60 6.68
C GLY A 65 -18.98 10.75 5.58
N ILE A 66 -18.25 9.72 5.97
CA ILE A 66 -17.59 8.80 5.05
C ILE A 66 -18.61 7.73 4.67
N HIS A 67 -19.01 7.70 3.41
CA HIS A 67 -19.81 6.58 2.93
C HIS A 67 -18.95 5.33 2.73
N PHE A 68 -18.02 5.41 1.79
CA PHE A 68 -17.04 4.36 1.52
C PHE A 68 -15.82 5.00 0.89
N GLU A 69 -14.66 4.83 1.51
CA GLU A 69 -13.38 5.32 1.01
C GLU A 69 -12.34 4.22 0.97
N VAL A 70 -11.43 4.31 0.00
CA VAL A 70 -10.25 3.45 -0.07
C VAL A 70 -9.03 4.33 -0.22
N VAL A 71 -8.06 4.14 0.66
CA VAL A 71 -6.81 4.88 0.70
C VAL A 71 -5.62 3.93 0.75
N TYR A 72 -4.54 4.30 0.10
CA TYR A 72 -3.23 3.66 0.18
C TYR A 72 -2.53 4.09 1.46
N GLY A 73 -2.10 3.11 2.25
CA GLY A 73 -1.28 3.33 3.43
C GLY A 73 0.19 3.34 3.07
N VAL A 74 0.73 4.53 2.81
CA VAL A 74 2.16 4.81 2.66
C VAL A 74 2.52 6.13 3.34
N SER A 75 3.76 6.22 3.79
CA SER A 75 4.38 7.44 4.28
C SER A 75 4.62 8.45 3.14
N ALA A 76 5.10 9.66 3.45
CA ALA A 76 5.37 10.74 2.51
C ALA A 76 6.64 10.48 1.68
N ASN A 77 6.69 9.32 1.05
CA ASN A 77 7.85 8.84 0.31
C ASN A 77 8.07 9.69 -0.95
N SER A 78 9.27 10.23 -1.12
CA SER A 78 9.61 11.01 -2.32
C SER A 78 9.44 10.20 -3.62
N ARG A 79 9.51 8.87 -3.53
CA ARG A 79 9.38 7.95 -4.66
C ARG A 79 8.06 7.19 -4.65
N GLU A 80 7.03 7.77 -4.04
CA GLU A 80 5.71 7.15 -3.91
C GLU A 80 5.18 6.67 -5.27
N LEU A 81 4.66 5.43 -5.29
CA LEU A 81 4.14 4.77 -6.50
C LEU A 81 2.64 4.96 -6.71
N TYR A 82 1.95 5.60 -5.75
CA TYR A 82 0.49 5.71 -5.72
C TYR A 82 0.08 7.18 -5.80
N THR A 83 -0.82 7.51 -6.72
CA THR A 83 -1.57 8.77 -6.65
C THR A 83 -2.89 8.50 -5.94
N ASP A 84 -3.10 9.12 -4.79
CA ASP A 84 -4.26 8.83 -3.94
C ASP A 84 -4.91 10.11 -3.41
N PRO A 85 -5.84 10.70 -4.18
CA PRO A 85 -6.54 11.91 -3.75
C PRO A 85 -7.47 11.65 -2.54
N ASN A 86 -7.84 10.40 -2.26
CA ASN A 86 -8.82 10.07 -1.23
C ASN A 86 -8.25 10.22 0.19
N ARG A 87 -6.92 10.26 0.37
CA ARG A 87 -6.30 10.53 1.69
C ARG A 87 -6.75 11.85 2.29
N ALA A 88 -6.99 12.84 1.44
CA ALA A 88 -7.49 14.14 1.88
C ALA A 88 -8.89 14.05 2.48
N ASN A 89 -9.73 13.11 2.02
CA ASN A 89 -11.09 12.91 2.53
C ASN A 89 -11.10 12.44 3.99
N ILE A 90 -10.05 11.74 4.42
CA ILE A 90 -9.86 11.32 5.82
C ILE A 90 -8.90 12.24 6.60
N GLY A 91 -8.37 13.30 5.95
CA GLY A 91 -7.42 14.24 6.57
C GLY A 91 -6.03 13.66 6.83
N TYR A 92 -5.65 12.58 6.15
CA TYR A 92 -4.36 11.93 6.37
C TYR A 92 -3.22 12.67 5.66
N ILE A 93 -2.24 13.13 6.44
CA ILE A 93 -1.02 13.79 5.97
C ILE A 93 0.18 13.06 6.58
N PRO A 94 0.84 12.14 5.83
CA PRO A 94 2.01 11.44 6.35
C PRO A 94 3.21 12.38 6.50
N LEU A 95 4.12 12.08 7.42
CA LEU A 95 5.32 12.91 7.67
C LEU A 95 6.66 12.19 7.47
N ASP A 96 6.71 10.85 7.58
CA ASP A 96 7.98 10.13 7.42
C ASP A 96 8.26 9.95 5.94
N ASN A 97 9.54 9.82 5.58
CA ASN A 97 9.94 9.66 4.19
C ASN A 97 11.04 8.61 4.09
N ALA A 98 10.81 7.58 3.26
CA ALA A 98 11.78 6.53 3.01
C ALA A 98 13.08 7.05 2.37
N GLU A 99 13.07 8.23 1.73
CA GLU A 99 14.25 8.84 1.12
C GLU A 99 15.38 9.07 2.14
N ASN A 100 15.05 9.24 3.42
CA ASN A 100 16.02 9.34 4.52
C ASN A 100 16.91 8.10 4.67
N TYR A 101 16.51 6.95 4.09
CA TYR A 101 17.23 5.67 4.12
C TYR A 101 17.81 5.29 2.76
N ALA A 102 17.59 6.09 1.71
CA ALA A 102 17.90 5.71 0.33
C ALA A 102 19.40 5.45 0.11
N ALA A 103 20.28 6.24 0.72
CA ALA A 103 21.73 6.08 0.56
C ALA A 103 22.22 4.71 1.09
N GLU A 104 21.72 4.27 2.24
CA GLU A 104 22.05 2.97 2.83
C GLU A 104 21.50 1.82 1.97
N ILE A 105 20.23 1.92 1.57
CA ILE A 105 19.55 0.87 0.78
C ILE A 105 20.22 0.69 -0.58
N LEU A 106 20.51 1.78 -1.29
CA LEU A 106 21.10 1.73 -2.64
C LEU A 106 22.58 1.34 -2.62
N ALA A 107 23.27 1.49 -1.49
CA ALA A 107 24.63 0.95 -1.31
C ALA A 107 24.62 -0.57 -1.11
N ALA A 108 23.55 -1.12 -0.51
CA ALA A 108 23.41 -2.54 -0.22
C ALA A 108 22.83 -3.35 -1.39
N MET A 109 21.90 -2.78 -2.16
CA MET A 109 21.24 -3.44 -3.28
C MET A 109 20.87 -2.43 -4.36
N LYS A 110 21.20 -2.72 -5.62
CA LYS A 110 20.80 -1.86 -6.72
C LYS A 110 19.41 -2.26 -7.26
N PRO A 111 18.64 -1.32 -7.85
CA PRO A 111 17.33 -1.63 -8.42
C PRO A 111 17.36 -2.78 -9.43
N GLU A 112 18.41 -2.86 -10.24
CA GLU A 112 18.61 -3.92 -11.24
C GLU A 112 18.79 -5.33 -10.66
N ASP A 113 19.12 -5.43 -9.37
CA ASP A 113 19.34 -6.70 -8.68
C ASP A 113 18.01 -7.34 -8.20
N GLU A 114 16.89 -6.60 -8.14
CA GLU A 114 15.58 -7.15 -7.76
C GLU A 114 15.04 -8.10 -8.85
N PRO A 115 14.42 -9.25 -8.53
CA PRO A 115 13.88 -10.15 -9.55
C PRO A 115 12.86 -9.47 -10.47
N GLU A 116 12.86 -9.81 -11.76
CA GLU A 116 12.04 -9.14 -12.79
C GLU A 116 10.55 -9.08 -12.43
N MET A 117 9.97 -10.21 -12.02
CA MET A 117 8.56 -10.26 -11.58
C MET A 117 8.28 -9.38 -10.36
N GLU A 118 9.24 -9.23 -9.46
CA GLU A 118 9.05 -8.41 -8.26
C GLU A 118 9.05 -6.91 -8.59
N ARG A 119 9.83 -6.51 -9.59
CA ARG A 119 9.86 -5.14 -10.11
C ARG A 119 8.65 -4.83 -11.00
N ALA A 120 8.21 -5.80 -11.80
CA ALA A 120 7.17 -5.59 -12.80
C ALA A 120 5.78 -5.40 -12.19
N PHE A 121 5.53 -5.93 -10.99
CA PHE A 121 4.20 -5.93 -10.40
C PHE A 121 4.18 -5.32 -8.99
N HIS A 122 3.12 -4.57 -8.68
CA HIS A 122 2.95 -3.96 -7.36
C HIS A 122 2.90 -5.01 -6.23
N GLY A 123 2.48 -6.24 -6.50
CA GLY A 123 2.48 -7.35 -5.53
C GLY A 123 3.88 -7.89 -5.18
N ALA A 124 4.90 -7.50 -5.93
CA ALA A 124 6.31 -7.86 -5.75
C ALA A 124 6.53 -9.34 -5.41
N LEU A 125 7.20 -9.63 -4.29
CA LEU A 125 7.58 -10.99 -3.83
C LEU A 125 6.42 -11.99 -3.76
N TYR A 126 5.16 -11.52 -3.71
CA TYR A 126 4.00 -12.40 -3.70
C TYR A 126 3.58 -12.86 -5.09
N VAL A 127 3.96 -12.14 -6.16
CA VAL A 127 3.56 -12.48 -7.53
C VAL A 127 4.18 -13.78 -8.02
N PRO A 128 5.48 -14.08 -7.81
CA PRO A 128 6.06 -15.35 -8.24
C PRO A 128 5.44 -16.58 -7.54
N VAL A 129 4.79 -16.38 -6.40
CA VAL A 129 4.34 -17.45 -5.50
C VAL A 129 3.13 -18.16 -6.11
N GLY A 130 3.39 -19.29 -6.79
CA GLY A 130 2.37 -20.09 -7.48
C GLY A 130 2.06 -19.59 -8.90
N PHE A 131 2.86 -18.67 -9.44
CA PHE A 131 2.71 -18.20 -10.81
C PHE A 131 3.08 -19.30 -11.82
N SER A 132 2.15 -19.61 -12.72
CA SER A 132 2.32 -20.56 -13.82
C SER A 132 1.89 -19.97 -15.17
N GLY A 133 1.60 -18.67 -15.18
CA GLY A 133 1.15 -17.94 -16.36
C GLY A 133 2.28 -17.51 -17.29
N ASP A 134 1.92 -16.82 -18.36
CA ASP A 134 2.84 -16.25 -19.35
C ASP A 134 2.95 -14.74 -19.12
N LEU A 135 4.11 -14.28 -18.67
CA LEU A 135 4.36 -12.86 -18.40
C LEU A 135 4.17 -11.98 -19.64
N SER A 136 4.45 -12.50 -20.84
CA SER A 136 4.29 -11.73 -22.08
C SER A 136 2.83 -11.36 -22.39
N LYS A 137 1.87 -12.00 -21.71
CA LYS A 137 0.44 -11.74 -21.88
C LYS A 137 -0.13 -10.76 -20.85
N ILE A 138 0.69 -10.24 -19.95
CA ILE A 138 0.27 -9.34 -18.87
C ILE A 138 0.93 -7.99 -19.13
N SER A 139 0.12 -6.98 -19.45
CA SER A 139 0.54 -5.62 -19.80
C SER A 139 0.60 -4.70 -18.59
#